data_AF-C9RQQ9-F1
#
_entry.id   AF-C9RQQ9-F1
#
_cell.length_a   1.000
_cell.length_b   1.000
_cell.length_c   1.000
_cell.angle_alpha   90.00
_cell.angle_beta   90.00
_cell.angle_gamma   90.00
#
_symmetry.space_group_name_H-M   'P 1'
#
loop_
_entity.id
_entity.type
_entity.pdbx_description
1 polymer ?
#
loop_
_entity_poly.entity_id
_entity_poly.type
_entity_poly.pdbx_seq_one_letter_code
_entity_poly.pdbx_strand_id
1 'polypeptide(L)'
;MDKKITSVSELLKDMGIDDDARKGVDKEIENHILGKNLMILRMKNNLSQAEMAKKIGVSQPCISRLEYASNDQIRLGDLNKYVAALGYETTLIISKPQNIAQKIKNTYNQLSALLTELQKYAVDDEAILQGIAKFELEATHNMLNLASALIESSSSKLKKIHPQQETQIILDDSIVESKKKNLAFAQVKEVGGMADFLILLQFIFTLQKTTHRLYF
;
A
#
# COMPACT_ATOMS: atom_id res chain seq x y z
N MET A 1 19.06 1.10 38.40
CA MET A 1 18.16 1.03 37.22
C MET A 1 18.73 -0.03 36.31
N ASP A 2 18.04 -1.16 36.14
CA ASP A 2 18.47 -2.21 35.23
C ASP A 2 18.40 -1.68 33.80
N LYS A 3 19.53 -1.70 33.11
CA LYS A 3 19.63 -1.21 31.73
C LYS A 3 18.90 -2.20 30.83
N LYS A 4 17.80 -1.75 30.19
CA LYS A 4 17.03 -2.57 29.26
C LYS A 4 17.76 -2.59 27.91
N ILE A 5 18.45 -3.70 27.64
CA ILE A 5 19.13 -3.92 26.37
C ILE A 5 18.08 -4.29 25.31
N THR A 6 18.06 -3.56 24.19
CA THR A 6 17.01 -3.66 23.16
C THR A 6 17.44 -4.40 21.90
N SER A 7 18.74 -4.65 21.73
CA SER A 7 19.28 -5.37 20.59
C SER A 7 20.50 -6.23 20.97
N VAL A 8 20.74 -7.28 20.19
CA VAL A 8 21.94 -8.13 20.33
C VAL A 8 23.21 -7.31 20.11
N SER A 9 23.20 -6.35 19.18
CA SER A 9 24.32 -5.44 18.93
C SER A 9 24.63 -4.54 20.15
N GLU A 10 23.60 -4.08 20.86
CA GLU A 10 23.73 -3.34 22.13
C GLU A 10 24.26 -4.23 23.26
N LEU A 11 23.81 -5.49 23.35
CA LEU A 11 24.34 -6.49 24.30
C LEU A 11 25.82 -6.74 24.06
N LEU A 12 26.23 -6.97 22.81
CA LEU A 12 27.63 -7.25 22.45
C LEU A 12 28.53 -6.05 22.74
N LYS A 13 28.02 -4.84 22.51
CA LYS A 13 28.71 -3.60 22.87
C LYS A 13 28.91 -3.49 24.38
N ASP A 14 27.88 -3.81 25.18
CA ASP A 14 27.96 -3.81 26.64
C ASP A 14 28.88 -4.92 27.17
N MET A 15 29.02 -6.03 26.44
CA MET A 15 29.96 -7.13 26.74
C MET A 15 31.40 -6.84 26.29
N GLY A 16 31.69 -5.67 25.71
CA GLY A 16 33.03 -5.27 25.29
C GLY A 16 33.57 -6.02 24.07
N ILE A 17 32.69 -6.60 23.26
CA ILE A 17 33.05 -7.24 21.99
C ILE A 17 33.46 -6.18 20.98
N ASP A 18 34.51 -6.45 20.21
CA ASP A 18 35.03 -5.51 19.22
C ASP A 18 34.07 -5.29 18.04
N ASP A 19 34.29 -4.17 17.35
CA ASP A 19 33.43 -3.71 16.26
C ASP A 19 33.36 -4.67 15.08
N ASP A 20 34.43 -5.44 14.80
CA ASP A 20 34.48 -6.34 13.65
C ASP A 20 33.79 -7.67 13.97
N ALA A 21 33.94 -8.20 15.19
CA ALA A 21 33.16 -9.33 15.67
C ALA A 21 31.65 -9.02 15.69
N ARG A 22 31.27 -7.80 16.11
CA ARG A 22 29.87 -7.35 16.10
C ARG A 22 29.30 -7.25 14.68
N LYS A 23 30.04 -6.69 13.72
CA LYS A 23 29.65 -6.68 12.29
C LYS A 23 29.46 -8.10 11.75
N GLY A 24 30.30 -9.05 12.18
CA GLY A 24 30.15 -10.46 11.85
C GLY A 24 28.80 -11.01 12.33
N VAL A 25 28.42 -10.74 13.57
CA VAL A 25 27.12 -11.17 14.12
C VAL A 25 25.96 -10.49 13.39
N ASP A 26 26.03 -9.18 13.16
CA ASP A 26 24.95 -8.45 12.46
C ASP A 26 24.75 -9.01 11.05
N LYS A 27 25.84 -9.32 10.34
CA LYS A 27 25.79 -9.96 9.01
C LYS A 27 25.17 -11.36 9.06
N GLU A 28 25.48 -12.17 10.08
CA GLU A 28 24.86 -13.48 10.24
C GLU A 28 23.36 -13.39 10.55
N ILE A 29 22.94 -12.41 11.37
CA ILE A 29 21.53 -12.13 11.62
C ILE A 29 20.82 -11.74 10.32
N GLU A 30 21.40 -10.81 9.57
CA GLU A 30 20.87 -10.37 8.27
C GLU A 30 20.75 -11.53 7.30
N ASN A 31 21.77 -12.41 7.23
CA ASN A 31 21.82 -13.57 6.34
C ASN A 31 20.73 -14.60 6.62
N HIS A 32 20.13 -14.64 7.81
CA HIS A 32 19.12 -15.64 8.18
C HIS A 32 17.72 -15.06 8.40
N ILE A 33 17.54 -13.76 8.18
CA ILE A 33 16.30 -13.06 8.54
C ILE A 33 15.06 -13.62 7.83
N LEU A 34 15.18 -14.07 6.56
CA LEU A 34 14.06 -14.61 5.81
C LEU A 34 13.57 -15.94 6.40
N GLY A 35 14.48 -16.89 6.64
CA GLY A 35 14.14 -18.18 7.25
C GLY A 35 13.53 -18.03 8.64
N LYS A 36 14.08 -17.12 9.46
CA LYS A 36 13.53 -16.80 10.79
C LYS A 36 12.14 -16.16 10.71
N ASN A 37 11.90 -15.27 9.75
CA ASN A 37 10.58 -14.69 9.56
C ASN A 37 9.55 -15.73 9.13
N LEU A 38 9.92 -16.71 8.30
CA LEU A 38 9.02 -17.83 7.95
C LEU A 38 8.66 -18.66 9.18
N MET A 39 9.65 -18.99 10.01
CA MET A 39 9.44 -19.68 11.28
C MET A 39 8.46 -18.89 12.19
N ILE A 40 8.66 -17.58 12.33
CA ILE A 40 7.77 -16.71 13.12
C ILE A 40 6.36 -16.71 12.54
N LEU A 41 6.20 -16.59 11.21
CA LEU A 41 4.88 -16.62 10.57
C LEU A 41 4.16 -17.95 10.79
N ARG A 42 4.87 -19.07 10.70
CA ARG A 42 4.31 -20.39 11.01
C ARG A 42 3.87 -20.49 12.47
N MET A 43 4.70 -20.03 13.41
CA MET A 43 4.37 -20.04 14.84
C MET A 43 3.17 -19.15 15.15
N LYS A 44 3.05 -17.97 14.51
CA LYS A 44 1.88 -17.09 14.64
C LYS A 44 0.58 -17.75 14.17
N ASN A 45 0.69 -18.71 13.25
CA ASN A 45 -0.43 -19.53 12.77
C ASN A 45 -0.62 -20.82 13.61
N ASN A 46 0.09 -20.97 14.74
CA ASN A 46 0.03 -22.12 15.65
C ASN A 46 0.32 -23.47 14.97
N LEU A 47 1.18 -23.48 13.94
CA LEU A 47 1.55 -24.70 13.23
C LEU A 47 2.91 -25.21 13.70
N SER A 48 3.03 -26.50 13.95
CA SER A 48 4.30 -27.20 14.06
C SER A 48 4.99 -27.33 12.70
N GLN A 49 6.29 -27.65 12.69
CA GLN A 49 7.01 -27.92 11.43
C GLN A 49 6.42 -29.11 10.67
N ALA A 50 5.95 -30.15 11.39
CA ALA A 50 5.35 -31.33 10.78
C ALA A 50 4.00 -31.01 10.12
N GLU A 51 3.17 -30.16 10.74
CA GLU A 51 1.90 -29.72 10.15
C GLU A 51 2.13 -28.82 8.95
N MET A 52 3.09 -27.89 9.02
CA MET A 52 3.46 -27.07 7.88
C MET A 52 3.97 -27.91 6.70
N ALA A 53 4.80 -28.91 7.00
CA ALA A 53 5.31 -29.84 6.00
C ALA A 53 4.18 -30.58 5.29
N LYS A 54 3.21 -31.11 6.04
CA LYS A 54 2.00 -31.73 5.49
C LYS A 54 1.19 -30.76 4.63
N LYS A 55 1.04 -29.51 5.07
CA LYS A 55 0.26 -28.48 4.36
C LYS A 55 0.88 -28.07 3.03
N ILE A 56 2.21 -27.96 2.97
CA ILE A 56 2.94 -27.67 1.72
C ILE A 56 3.09 -28.94 0.86
N GLY A 57 3.04 -30.14 1.45
CA GLY A 57 3.29 -31.41 0.77
C GLY A 57 4.78 -31.76 0.65
N VAL A 58 5.58 -31.39 1.66
CA VAL A 58 7.02 -31.69 1.76
C VAL A 58 7.35 -32.42 3.05
N SER A 59 8.61 -32.84 3.22
CA SER A 59 9.06 -33.48 4.46
C SER A 59 9.33 -32.44 5.57
N GLN A 60 9.17 -32.83 6.85
CA GLN A 60 9.51 -31.95 7.98
C GLN A 60 10.96 -31.44 7.94
N PRO A 61 11.98 -32.26 7.59
CA PRO A 61 13.34 -31.75 7.42
C PRO A 61 13.48 -30.68 6.34
N CYS A 62 12.62 -30.65 5.33
CA CYS A 62 12.60 -29.60 4.31
C CYS A 62 12.17 -28.26 4.93
N ILE A 63 11.12 -28.25 5.76
CA ILE A 63 10.67 -27.06 6.50
C ILE A 63 11.77 -26.56 7.43
N SER A 64 12.39 -27.47 8.21
CA SER A 64 13.50 -27.10 9.09
C SER A 64 14.63 -26.46 8.28
N ARG A 65 15.08 -27.12 7.20
CA ARG A 65 16.14 -26.57 6.34
C ARG A 65 15.80 -25.19 5.80
N LEU A 66 14.55 -24.95 5.39
CA LEU A 66 14.12 -23.64 4.89
C LEU A 66 14.13 -22.56 5.97
N GLU A 67 13.73 -22.89 7.21
CA GLU A 67 13.69 -21.94 8.34
C GLU A 67 15.08 -21.59 8.89
N TYR A 68 16.08 -22.45 8.64
CA TYR A 68 17.47 -22.25 9.03
C TYR A 68 18.40 -21.92 7.85
N ALA A 69 17.88 -21.89 6.62
CA ALA A 69 18.67 -21.53 5.43
C ALA A 69 19.13 -20.07 5.51
N SER A 70 20.27 -19.80 4.87
CA SER A 70 20.67 -18.42 4.57
C SER A 70 19.82 -17.86 3.43
N ASN A 71 19.68 -16.54 3.36
CA ASN A 71 18.77 -15.85 2.44
C ASN A 71 19.05 -16.19 0.97
N ASP A 72 20.33 -16.41 0.61
CA ASP A 72 20.78 -16.77 -0.74
C ASP A 72 20.42 -18.22 -1.14
N GLN A 73 20.15 -19.09 -0.16
CA GLN A 73 19.75 -20.47 -0.40
C GLN A 73 18.23 -20.65 -0.54
N ILE A 74 17.45 -19.65 -0.15
CA ILE A 74 15.98 -19.68 -0.20
C ILE A 74 15.52 -19.38 -1.63
N ARG A 75 14.86 -20.36 -2.26
CA ARG A 75 14.27 -20.16 -3.59
C ARG A 75 12.95 -19.40 -3.46
N LEU A 76 12.70 -18.47 -4.38
CA LEU A 76 11.42 -17.73 -4.45
C LEU A 76 10.20 -18.66 -4.54
N GLY A 77 10.32 -19.79 -5.25
CA GLY A 77 9.25 -20.78 -5.34
C GLY A 77 8.93 -21.45 -4.01
N ASP A 78 9.93 -21.72 -3.18
CA ASP A 78 9.74 -22.31 -1.85
C ASP A 78 9.15 -21.29 -0.88
N LEU A 79 9.63 -20.04 -0.95
CA LEU A 79 9.06 -18.91 -0.22
C LEU A 79 7.57 -18.74 -0.53
N ASN A 80 7.21 -18.68 -1.82
CA ASN A 80 5.83 -18.51 -2.26
C ASN A 80 4.94 -19.66 -1.78
N LYS A 81 5.38 -20.92 -1.94
CA LYS A 81 4.62 -22.09 -1.45
C LYS A 81 4.41 -22.04 0.06
N TYR A 82 5.43 -21.61 0.80
CA TYR A 82 5.37 -21.52 2.24
C TYR A 82 4.33 -20.50 2.70
N VAL A 83 4.38 -19.27 2.19
CA VAL A 83 3.45 -18.22 2.62
C VAL A 83 2.05 -18.44 2.06
N ALA A 84 1.91 -19.01 0.86
CA ALA A 84 0.62 -19.41 0.29
C ALA A 84 -0.07 -20.49 1.13
N ALA A 85 0.68 -21.45 1.68
CA ALA A 85 0.12 -22.43 2.61
C ALA A 85 -0.40 -21.79 3.91
N LEU A 86 0.03 -20.57 4.25
CA LEU A 86 -0.52 -19.80 5.37
C LEU A 86 -1.66 -18.85 4.95
N GLY A 87 -2.06 -18.85 3.68
CA GLY A 87 -3.12 -17.98 3.16
C GLY A 87 -2.66 -16.57 2.79
N TYR A 88 -1.33 -16.33 2.70
CA TYR A 88 -0.81 -15.05 2.23
C TYR A 88 -0.59 -15.05 0.72
N GLU A 89 -0.71 -13.87 0.12
CA GLU A 89 -0.31 -13.61 -1.25
C GLU A 89 1.11 -13.03 -1.30
N THR A 90 1.89 -13.41 -2.32
CA THR A 90 3.25 -12.91 -2.52
C THR A 90 3.29 -11.92 -3.67
N THR A 91 3.72 -10.68 -3.39
CA THR A 91 3.98 -9.65 -4.42
C THR A 91 5.46 -9.34 -4.49
N LEU A 92 6.07 -9.49 -5.68
CA LEU A 92 7.45 -9.09 -5.94
C LEU A 92 7.48 -7.81 -6.77
N ILE A 93 8.09 -6.76 -6.24
CA ILE A 93 8.25 -5.48 -6.93
C ILE A 93 9.70 -5.33 -7.36
N ILE A 94 9.94 -5.23 -8.66
CA ILE A 94 11.24 -4.92 -9.24
C ILE A 94 11.18 -3.51 -9.84
N SER A 95 11.97 -2.58 -9.31
CA SER A 95 12.02 -1.21 -9.80
C SER A 95 13.45 -0.65 -9.74
N LYS A 96 13.72 0.36 -10.58
CA LYS A 96 14.94 1.17 -10.46
C LYS A 96 14.92 1.93 -9.13
N PRO A 97 16.07 2.33 -8.55
CA PRO A 97 16.09 3.18 -7.36
C PRO A 97 15.20 4.41 -7.54
N GLN A 98 14.26 4.61 -6.61
CA GLN A 98 13.26 5.67 -6.69
C GLN A 98 13.39 6.63 -5.52
N ASN A 99 13.35 7.93 -5.79
CA ASN A 99 13.15 8.93 -4.75
C ASN A 99 11.70 8.91 -4.23
N ILE A 100 11.43 9.59 -3.13
CA ILE A 100 10.11 9.59 -2.48
C ILE A 100 9.01 10.08 -3.44
N ALA A 101 9.27 11.11 -4.25
CA ALA A 101 8.28 11.61 -5.21
C ALA A 101 7.94 10.57 -6.29
N GLN A 102 8.94 9.83 -6.79
CA GLN A 102 8.72 8.74 -7.74
C GLN A 102 7.95 7.57 -7.11
N LYS A 103 8.22 7.24 -5.85
CA LYS A 103 7.45 6.22 -5.10
C LYS A 103 5.99 6.64 -4.98
N ILE A 104 5.72 7.89 -4.58
CA ILE A 104 4.36 8.44 -4.49
C ILE A 104 3.64 8.34 -5.84
N LYS A 105 4.30 8.74 -6.94
CA LYS A 105 3.72 8.65 -8.29
C LYS A 105 3.37 7.21 -8.68
N ASN A 106 4.26 6.27 -8.39
CA ASN A 106 4.00 4.86 -8.68
C ASN A 106 2.83 4.30 -7.87
N THR A 107 2.76 4.62 -6.57
CA THR A 107 1.64 4.23 -5.71
C THR A 107 0.33 4.82 -6.19
N TYR A 108 0.31 6.09 -6.62
CA TYR A 108 -0.88 6.71 -7.21
C TYR A 108 -1.36 5.96 -8.47
N ASN A 109 -0.44 5.58 -9.36
CA ASN A 109 -0.78 4.82 -10.56
C ASN A 109 -1.35 3.44 -10.20
N GLN A 110 -0.76 2.75 -9.22
CA GLN A 110 -1.26 1.46 -8.72
C GLN A 110 -2.67 1.60 -8.12
N LEU A 111 -2.90 2.62 -7.29
CA LEU A 111 -4.20 2.91 -6.71
C LEU A 111 -5.25 3.17 -7.80
N SER A 112 -4.89 3.94 -8.82
CA SER A 112 -5.78 4.24 -9.95
C SER A 112 -6.12 3.00 -10.77
N ALA A 113 -5.16 2.09 -10.97
CA ALA A 113 -5.40 0.79 -11.61
C ALA A 113 -6.34 -0.09 -10.78
N LEU A 114 -6.13 -0.17 -9.47
CA LEU A 114 -6.99 -0.93 -8.55
C LEU A 114 -8.41 -0.37 -8.49
N LEU A 115 -8.58 0.95 -8.48
CA LEU A 115 -9.92 1.57 -8.54
C LEU A 115 -10.63 1.21 -9.85
N THR A 116 -9.91 1.23 -10.96
CA THR A 116 -10.45 0.82 -12.26
C THR A 116 -10.83 -0.67 -12.27
N GLU A 117 -10.07 -1.51 -11.57
CA GLU A 117 -10.37 -2.92 -11.42
C GLU A 117 -11.58 -3.16 -10.50
N LEU A 118 -11.69 -2.44 -9.39
CA LEU A 118 -12.81 -2.49 -8.46
C LEU A 118 -14.13 -2.21 -9.18
N GLN A 119 -14.13 -1.22 -10.07
CA GLN A 119 -15.30 -0.85 -10.87
C GLN A 119 -15.76 -1.96 -11.84
N LYS A 120 -14.91 -2.94 -12.17
CA LYS A 120 -15.32 -4.10 -12.99
C LYS A 120 -16.17 -5.10 -12.21
N TYR A 121 -16.02 -5.13 -10.88
CA TYR A 121 -16.81 -6.01 -10.00
C TYR A 121 -18.15 -5.41 -9.62
N ALA A 122 -18.46 -4.18 -10.07
CA ALA A 122 -19.79 -3.58 -10.00
C ALA A 122 -20.75 -4.30 -10.98
N VAL A 123 -21.06 -5.55 -10.66
CA VAL A 123 -22.12 -6.35 -11.28
C VAL A 123 -23.43 -6.04 -10.52
N ASP A 124 -24.59 -6.46 -11.05
CA ASP A 124 -25.95 -6.20 -10.52
C ASP A 124 -26.25 -6.76 -9.09
N ASP A 125 -25.23 -6.99 -8.27
CA ASP A 125 -25.36 -7.31 -6.85
C ASP A 125 -25.42 -6.01 -6.02
N GLU A 126 -26.60 -5.73 -5.48
CA GLU A 126 -26.86 -4.52 -4.70
C GLU A 126 -25.95 -4.40 -3.47
N ALA A 127 -25.60 -5.50 -2.79
CA ALA A 127 -24.74 -5.46 -1.61
C ALA A 127 -23.29 -5.10 -1.98
N ILE A 128 -22.79 -5.62 -3.11
CA ILE A 128 -21.48 -5.27 -3.64
C ILE A 128 -21.46 -3.80 -4.07
N LEU A 129 -22.50 -3.33 -4.77
CA LEU A 129 -22.62 -1.93 -5.19
C LEU A 129 -22.64 -0.96 -4.01
N GLN A 130 -23.41 -1.27 -2.95
CA GLN A 130 -23.42 -0.48 -1.72
C GLN A 130 -22.05 -0.46 -1.04
N GLY A 131 -21.35 -1.60 -1.01
CA GLY A 131 -20.00 -1.71 -0.46
C GLY A 131 -18.99 -0.84 -1.21
N ILE A 132 -19.00 -0.89 -2.56
CA ILE A 132 -18.15 -0.06 -3.41
C ILE A 132 -18.46 1.43 -3.18
N ALA A 133 -19.72 1.83 -3.20
CA ALA A 133 -20.12 3.23 -3.01
C ALA A 133 -19.65 3.78 -1.64
N LYS A 134 -19.78 2.99 -0.57
CA LYS A 134 -19.30 3.38 0.76
C LYS A 134 -17.78 3.55 0.78
N PHE A 135 -17.05 2.61 0.18
CA PHE A 135 -15.59 2.70 0.06
C PHE A 135 -15.17 3.93 -0.76
N GLU A 136 -15.81 4.18 -1.91
CA GLU A 136 -15.48 5.33 -2.78
C GLU A 136 -15.73 6.67 -2.08
N LEU A 137 -16.79 6.78 -1.27
CA LEU A 137 -17.06 7.96 -0.45
C LEU A 137 -15.96 8.19 0.59
N GLU A 138 -15.55 7.14 1.31
CA GLU A 138 -14.48 7.22 2.29
C GLU A 138 -13.13 7.55 1.63
N ALA A 139 -12.82 6.89 0.52
CA ALA A 139 -11.61 7.14 -0.27
C ALA A 139 -11.55 8.59 -0.77
N THR A 140 -12.68 9.14 -1.24
CA THR A 140 -12.79 10.54 -1.67
C THR A 140 -12.49 11.50 -0.52
N HIS A 141 -13.05 11.26 0.67
CA HIS A 141 -12.76 12.07 1.85
C HIS A 141 -11.28 12.05 2.21
N ASN A 142 -10.66 10.87 2.23
CA ASN A 142 -9.23 10.71 2.51
C ASN A 142 -8.34 11.40 1.47
N MET A 143 -8.71 11.31 0.18
CA MET A 143 -8.00 12.00 -0.89
C MET A 143 -8.12 13.53 -0.80
N LEU A 144 -9.28 14.05 -0.38
CA LEU A 144 -9.47 15.48 -0.17
C LEU A 144 -8.60 15.99 0.99
N ASN A 145 -8.52 15.25 2.09
CA ASN A 145 -7.62 15.58 3.21
C ASN A 145 -6.15 15.60 2.78
N LEU A 146 -5.73 14.62 1.98
CA LEU A 146 -4.39 14.59 1.40
C LEU A 146 -4.15 15.79 0.48
N ALA A 147 -5.12 16.13 -0.37
CA ALA A 147 -5.05 17.29 -1.25
C ALA A 147 -4.87 18.58 -0.45
N SER A 148 -5.68 18.79 0.61
CA SER A 148 -5.55 19.94 1.51
C SER A 148 -4.15 20.04 2.13
N ALA A 149 -3.62 18.94 2.67
CA ALA A 149 -2.27 18.92 3.24
C ALA A 149 -1.18 19.24 2.19
N LEU A 150 -1.35 18.77 0.95
CA LEU A 150 -0.44 19.08 -0.15
C LEU A 150 -0.51 20.56 -0.54
N ILE A 151 -1.71 21.15 -0.59
CA ILE A 151 -1.91 22.58 -0.88
C ILE A 151 -1.26 23.45 0.19
N GLU A 152 -1.46 23.14 1.46
CA GLU A 152 -0.85 23.88 2.57
C GLU A 152 0.68 23.80 2.51
N SER A 153 1.20 22.60 2.26
CA SER A 153 2.64 22.37 2.10
C SER A 153 3.21 23.10 0.88
N SER A 154 2.52 23.08 -0.27
CA SER A 154 2.99 23.77 -1.47
C SER A 154 2.87 25.28 -1.32
N SER A 155 1.78 25.79 -0.78
CA SER A 155 1.55 27.22 -0.55
C SER A 155 2.60 27.80 0.39
N SER A 156 2.92 27.12 1.50
CA SER A 156 3.95 27.57 2.43
C SER A 156 5.36 27.56 1.82
N LYS A 157 5.66 26.62 0.91
CA LYS A 157 6.93 26.59 0.16
C LYS A 157 6.97 27.66 -0.94
N LEU A 158 5.89 27.83 -1.68
CA LEU A 158 5.77 28.83 -2.74
C LEU A 158 5.84 30.24 -2.19
N LYS A 159 5.20 30.54 -1.06
CA LYS A 159 5.33 31.84 -0.37
C LYS A 159 6.79 32.19 -0.03
N LYS A 160 7.65 31.20 0.21
CA LYS A 160 9.09 31.43 0.46
C LYS A 160 9.90 31.74 -0.81
N ILE A 161 9.44 31.28 -1.96
CA ILE A 161 10.17 31.38 -3.25
C ILE A 161 9.59 32.52 -4.11
N HIS A 162 8.27 32.72 -4.06
CA HIS A 162 7.50 33.75 -4.77
C HIS A 162 6.44 34.34 -3.83
N PRO A 163 6.73 35.45 -3.12
CA PRO A 163 5.86 36.02 -2.08
C PRO A 163 4.47 36.47 -2.55
N GLN A 164 4.29 36.67 -3.86
CA GLN A 164 3.05 37.19 -4.45
C GLN A 164 2.24 36.14 -5.24
N GLN A 165 2.64 34.86 -5.24
CA GLN A 165 1.88 33.80 -5.89
C GLN A 165 0.99 33.06 -4.90
N GLU A 166 -0.32 33.21 -5.03
CA GLU A 166 -1.27 32.31 -4.38
C GLU A 166 -1.38 30.99 -5.15
N THR A 167 -1.37 29.88 -4.42
CA THR A 167 -1.60 28.56 -5.01
C THR A 167 -3.09 28.34 -5.12
N GLN A 168 -3.62 28.29 -6.34
CA GLN A 168 -5.02 27.97 -6.58
C GLN A 168 -5.12 26.55 -7.16
N ILE A 169 -6.01 25.72 -6.59
CA ILE A 169 -6.48 24.52 -7.28
C ILE A 169 -7.67 24.92 -8.13
N ILE A 170 -7.53 24.84 -9.43
CA ILE A 170 -8.64 24.98 -10.37
C ILE A 170 -9.24 23.58 -10.55
N LEU A 171 -10.43 23.38 -9.98
CA LEU A 171 -11.26 22.24 -10.35
C LEU A 171 -11.90 22.59 -11.69
N ASP A 172 -11.30 22.07 -12.76
CA ASP A 172 -11.81 22.28 -14.11
C ASP A 172 -12.97 21.31 -14.38
N ASP A 173 -14.19 21.86 -14.38
CA ASP A 173 -15.43 21.13 -14.69
C ASP A 173 -15.36 20.43 -16.06
N SER A 174 -14.52 20.91 -16.99
CA SER A 174 -14.32 20.28 -18.30
C SER A 174 -13.60 18.93 -18.22
N ILE A 175 -12.81 18.67 -17.16
CA ILE A 175 -12.17 17.36 -16.92
C ILE A 175 -13.22 16.34 -16.47
N VAL A 176 -14.22 16.77 -15.70
CA VAL A 176 -15.34 15.93 -15.27
C VAL A 176 -16.29 15.68 -16.45
N GLU A 177 -16.59 16.70 -17.26
CA GLU A 177 -17.44 16.58 -18.45
C GLU A 177 -16.81 15.79 -19.60
N SER A 178 -15.49 15.93 -19.83
CA SER A 178 -14.77 15.14 -20.84
C SER A 178 -14.66 13.67 -20.44
N LYS A 179 -14.49 13.37 -19.15
CA LYS A 179 -14.62 12.00 -18.64
C LYS A 179 -16.05 11.47 -18.77
N LYS A 180 -17.08 12.27 -18.49
CA LYS A 180 -18.49 11.93 -18.78
C LYS A 180 -18.72 11.60 -20.26
N LYS A 181 -18.18 12.40 -21.20
CA LYS A 181 -18.27 12.13 -22.64
C LYS A 181 -17.55 10.84 -23.04
N ASN A 182 -16.35 10.58 -22.52
CA ASN A 182 -15.62 9.35 -22.83
C ASN A 182 -16.26 8.09 -22.20
N LEU A 183 -16.91 8.21 -21.04
CA LEU A 183 -17.74 7.16 -20.45
C LEU A 183 -19.07 6.96 -21.21
N ALA A 184 -19.70 8.04 -21.69
CA ALA A 184 -20.91 7.97 -22.51
C ALA A 184 -20.68 7.35 -23.89
N PHE A 185 -19.47 7.50 -24.47
CA PHE A 185 -19.08 6.78 -25.69
C PHE A 185 -18.70 5.31 -25.44
N ALA A 186 -18.34 4.95 -24.21
CA ALA A 186 -18.08 3.56 -23.81
C ALA A 186 -19.35 2.81 -23.34
N GLN A 187 -20.41 3.54 -22.97
CA GLN A 187 -21.70 3.00 -22.53
C GLN A 187 -22.82 3.38 -23.50
N VAL A 188 -22.88 2.68 -24.63
CA VAL A 188 -24.17 2.39 -25.28
C VAL A 188 -24.52 0.93 -24.99
N LYS A 189 -25.03 0.70 -23.78
CA LYS A 189 -26.20 -0.14 -23.48
C LYS A 189 -26.48 -0.02 -21.98
N GLU A 190 -27.64 0.53 -21.69
CA GLU A 190 -28.19 0.92 -20.39
C GLU A 190 -28.13 -0.21 -19.34
N VAL A 191 -27.78 0.15 -18.09
CA VAL A 191 -28.49 -0.31 -16.87
C VAL A 191 -28.44 0.83 -15.84
N GLY A 192 -29.60 1.23 -15.33
CA GLY A 192 -29.89 2.48 -14.61
C GLY A 192 -29.37 2.64 -13.18
N GLY A 193 -28.10 2.33 -12.89
CA GLY A 193 -27.48 2.59 -11.58
C GLY A 193 -26.50 3.79 -11.52
N MET A 194 -25.95 4.20 -12.67
CA MET A 194 -24.92 5.25 -12.76
C MET A 194 -25.46 6.68 -12.61
N ALA A 195 -26.76 6.88 -12.75
CA ALA A 195 -27.39 8.18 -12.58
C ALA A 195 -27.31 8.66 -11.12
N ASP A 196 -27.48 7.75 -10.16
CA ASP A 196 -27.48 8.09 -8.73
C ASP A 196 -26.07 8.40 -8.19
N PHE A 197 -25.04 7.76 -8.75
CA PHE A 197 -23.64 8.05 -8.40
C PHE A 197 -23.19 9.42 -8.95
N LEU A 198 -23.65 9.78 -10.15
CA LEU A 198 -23.45 11.12 -10.72
C LEU A 198 -24.19 12.21 -9.95
N ILE A 199 -25.37 11.89 -9.41
CA ILE A 199 -26.13 12.79 -8.52
C ILE A 199 -25.38 12.96 -7.19
N LEU A 200 -24.79 11.91 -6.62
CA LEU A 200 -23.99 11.99 -5.39
C LEU A 200 -22.73 12.86 -5.56
N LEU A 201 -22.03 12.70 -6.69
CA LEU A 201 -20.90 13.56 -7.08
C LEU A 201 -21.34 15.02 -7.33
N GLN A 202 -22.51 15.23 -7.95
CA GLN A 202 -23.10 16.57 -8.09
C GLN A 202 -23.51 17.17 -6.75
N PHE A 203 -23.96 16.37 -5.78
CA PHE A 203 -24.34 16.83 -4.45
C PHE A 203 -23.10 17.24 -3.62
N ILE A 204 -22.01 16.47 -3.70
CA ILE A 204 -20.71 16.82 -3.10
C ILE A 204 -20.14 18.10 -3.73
N PHE A 205 -20.25 18.28 -5.05
CA PHE A 205 -19.85 19.51 -5.73
C PHE A 205 -20.75 20.71 -5.43
N THR A 206 -22.04 20.49 -5.20
CA THR A 206 -23.00 21.56 -4.88
C THR A 206 -22.81 22.06 -3.44
N LEU A 207 -22.39 21.20 -2.51
CA LEU A 207 -22.06 21.60 -1.14
C LEU A 207 -20.76 22.42 -1.02
N GLN A 208 -19.88 22.39 -2.03
CA GLN A 208 -18.71 23.30 -2.09
C GLN A 208 -19.01 24.64 -2.78
N LYS A 209 -20.15 24.81 -3.45
CA LYS A 209 -20.51 26.07 -4.14
C LYS A 209 -20.97 27.20 -3.19
N THR A 210 -21.10 26.95 -1.89
CA THR A 210 -21.55 27.95 -0.89
C THR A 210 -20.43 28.72 -0.19
N THR A 211 -19.16 28.61 -0.59
CA THR A 211 -18.08 29.44 -0.02
C THR A 211 -17.31 30.23 -1.09
N HIS A 212 -17.86 31.42 -1.35
CA HIS A 212 -17.36 32.68 -1.93
C HIS A 212 -16.24 32.76 -2.99
N ARG A 213 -16.66 33.33 -4.14
CA ARG A 213 -16.00 34.27 -5.07
C ARG A 213 -15.00 35.25 -4.42
N LEU A 214 -13.89 35.59 -5.12
CA LEU A 214 -13.71 36.84 -5.91
C LEU A 214 -12.31 36.95 -6.59
N TYR A 215 -12.34 37.12 -7.92
CA TYR A 215 -11.52 37.95 -8.85
C TYR A 215 -9.98 38.08 -8.83
N PHE A 216 -9.47 38.03 -10.09
CA PHE A 216 -8.18 38.39 -10.72
C PHE A 216 -7.04 37.35 -10.73
#